data_AF-A0A2E0PKN2-F1
#
_entry.id   AF-A0A2E0PKN2-F1
#
_cell.length_a   1.000
_cell.length_b   1.000
_cell.length_c   1.000
_cell.angle_alpha   90.00
_cell.angle_beta   90.00
_cell.angle_gamma   90.00
#
_symmetry.space_group_name_H-M   'P 1'
#
loop_
_entity.id
_entity.type
_entity.pdbx_description
1 polymer ?
#
loop_
_entity_poly.entity_id
_entity_poly.type
_entity_poly.pdbx_seq_one_letter_code
_entity_poly.pdbx_strand_id
1 'polypeptide(L)'
;MKRYILLFIVLVPSIYGSDYASYSGAFLRMGTSARSLSMGSGFTAEIDQGFAAYHNPATLAFIDKKQVGFSYHSLNLDRRLMMSSVSSNLPPTAGLGVAWISSGVDNIQGRTTSGYKTQELSTSEDAIYISFAQRITPWLSLGINVKILNHQLPMNESKLAGKGTGFDIGFMFLSEEKWNFAFVIKDLNTNYQWNTGQVLEGEGRIYKESFPTMYQFGTTFTFQQIYLVGDIGVVASQKDILGTKLRLGGEYHFSEKYFIRAGFGNSRFSLGAGLNFTFLKTNDAFFDYAVVVEPHSVSQGLIHVFTYAFNF
;
A
#
# COMPACT_ATOMS: atom_id res chain seq x y z
N MET A 1 31.22 -1.51 33.50
CA MET A 1 30.35 -1.06 32.40
C MET A 1 30.09 -2.25 31.48
N LYS A 2 28.92 -2.89 31.56
CA LYS A 2 28.59 -4.05 30.72
C LYS A 2 28.18 -3.55 29.33
N ARG A 3 29.02 -3.83 28.32
CA ARG A 3 28.70 -3.60 26.90
C ARG A 3 27.71 -4.69 26.47
N TYR A 4 26.43 -4.35 26.35
CA TYR A 4 25.47 -5.21 25.67
C TYR A 4 25.73 -5.09 24.17
N ILE A 5 26.38 -6.10 23.59
CA ILE A 5 26.48 -6.26 22.15
C ILE A 5 25.15 -6.84 21.70
N LEU A 6 24.28 -5.99 21.14
CA LEU A 6 23.04 -6.42 20.48
C LEU A 6 23.44 -7.11 19.17
N LEU A 7 23.44 -8.44 19.19
CA LEU A 7 23.68 -9.27 18.02
C LEU A 7 22.40 -9.27 17.18
N PHE A 8 22.37 -8.46 16.12
CA PHE A 8 21.34 -8.53 15.09
C PHE A 8 21.56 -9.83 14.29
N ILE A 9 20.87 -10.91 14.66
CA ILE A 9 20.79 -12.10 13.82
C ILE A 9 19.91 -11.71 12.63
N VAL A 10 20.56 -11.32 11.53
CA VAL A 10 19.94 -11.24 10.22
C VAL A 10 19.73 -12.68 9.76
N LEU A 11 18.55 -13.24 10.05
CA LEU A 11 18.04 -14.40 9.33
C LEU A 11 17.84 -13.93 7.88
N VAL A 12 18.83 -14.19 7.02
CA VAL A 12 18.68 -14.03 5.58
C VAL A 12 17.65 -15.07 5.14
N PRO A 13 16.41 -14.67 4.79
CA PRO A 13 15.48 -15.62 4.23
C PRO A 13 16.08 -16.05 2.88
N SER A 14 16.12 -17.35 2.62
CA SER A 14 16.31 -17.86 1.27
C SER A 14 15.29 -17.15 0.38
N ILE A 15 15.75 -16.26 -0.51
CA ILE A 15 14.87 -15.51 -1.40
C ILE A 15 14.36 -16.50 -2.45
N TYR A 16 13.29 -17.21 -2.10
CA TYR A 16 12.51 -17.94 -3.09
C TYR A 16 11.94 -16.93 -4.09
N GLY A 17 12.01 -17.25 -5.38
CA GLY A 17 11.37 -16.45 -6.41
C GLY A 17 9.89 -16.24 -6.07
N SER A 18 9.46 -14.99 -6.01
CA SER A 18 8.09 -14.63 -5.69
C SER A 18 7.24 -14.61 -6.96
N ASP A 19 6.22 -15.47 -7.05
CA ASP A 19 5.31 -15.54 -8.22
C ASP A 19 3.98 -14.79 -7.98
N TYR A 20 3.82 -14.15 -6.82
CA TYR A 20 2.56 -13.46 -6.48
C TYR A 20 2.29 -12.17 -7.29
N ALA A 21 3.24 -11.72 -8.12
CA ALA A 21 3.09 -10.49 -8.92
C ALA A 21 2.06 -10.66 -10.06
N SER A 22 1.87 -11.88 -10.56
CA SER A 22 0.93 -12.23 -11.63
C SER A 22 -0.52 -12.37 -11.13
N TYR A 23 -0.72 -12.45 -9.82
CA TYR A 23 -2.04 -12.63 -9.21
C TYR A 23 -2.82 -11.32 -9.12
N SER A 24 -4.14 -11.42 -9.14
CA SER A 24 -5.09 -10.30 -9.05
C SER A 24 -4.86 -9.43 -7.81
N GLY A 25 -5.26 -8.16 -7.87
CA GLY A 25 -5.07 -7.20 -6.79
C GLY A 25 -3.63 -6.69 -6.64
N ALA A 26 -2.79 -6.85 -7.67
CA ALA A 26 -1.40 -6.41 -7.64
C ALA A 26 -1.26 -4.93 -7.30
N PHE A 27 -2.18 -4.09 -7.75
CA PHE A 27 -2.21 -2.66 -7.45
C PHE A 27 -2.31 -2.35 -5.94
N LEU A 28 -2.99 -3.19 -5.15
CA LEU A 28 -3.07 -3.06 -3.68
C LEU A 28 -1.77 -3.43 -2.96
N ARG A 29 -0.79 -4.00 -3.69
CA ARG A 29 0.50 -4.46 -3.12
C ARG A 29 1.66 -3.51 -3.44
N MET A 30 1.41 -2.45 -4.22
CA MET A 30 2.42 -1.52 -4.72
C MET A 30 2.91 -0.48 -3.69
N GLY A 31 2.15 -0.25 -2.62
CA GLY A 31 2.47 0.74 -1.57
C GLY A 31 1.57 1.98 -1.66
N THR A 32 1.75 2.92 -0.72
CA THR A 32 0.84 4.07 -0.54
C THR A 32 1.43 5.41 -0.94
N SER A 33 2.23 5.95 -0.05
CA SER A 33 2.77 7.28 -0.05
C SER A 33 4.22 7.23 -0.52
N ALA A 34 4.73 8.36 -1.01
CA ALA A 34 6.15 8.52 -1.27
C ALA A 34 6.97 8.21 -0.01
N ARG A 35 6.50 8.60 1.18
CA ARG A 35 7.14 8.23 2.45
C ARG A 35 7.21 6.71 2.63
N SER A 36 6.12 5.98 2.43
CA SER A 36 6.14 4.52 2.56
C SER A 36 7.00 3.85 1.50
N LEU A 37 6.87 4.23 0.23
CA LEU A 37 7.66 3.64 -0.85
C LEU A 37 9.16 3.91 -0.71
N SER A 38 9.57 5.12 -0.33
CA SER A 38 11.00 5.45 -0.09
C SER A 38 11.61 4.72 1.10
N MET A 39 10.79 4.11 1.96
CA MET A 39 11.20 3.26 3.08
C MET A 39 10.89 1.77 2.83
N GLY A 40 10.84 1.35 1.57
CA GLY A 40 10.65 -0.06 1.18
C GLY A 40 9.21 -0.58 1.35
N SER A 41 8.24 0.30 1.60
CA SER A 41 6.82 -0.02 1.85
C SER A 41 6.58 -0.91 3.08
N GLY A 42 7.52 -0.92 4.03
CA GLY A 42 7.51 -1.71 5.27
C GLY A 42 6.71 -1.07 6.39
N PHE A 43 5.47 -0.64 6.12
CA PHE A 43 4.69 0.23 7.00
C PHE A 43 3.62 -0.50 7.83
N THR A 44 3.76 -1.81 8.04
CA THR A 44 2.76 -2.61 8.78
C THR A 44 2.59 -2.12 10.23
N ALA A 45 3.68 -1.69 10.87
CA ALA A 45 3.69 -1.11 12.21
C ALA A 45 3.82 0.43 12.21
N GLU A 46 3.60 1.09 11.07
CA GLU A 46 3.75 2.54 10.95
C GLU A 46 2.40 3.25 10.86
N ILE A 47 2.31 4.42 11.52
CA ILE A 47 1.17 5.33 11.36
C ILE A 47 1.48 6.28 10.20
N ASP A 48 1.18 5.84 8.98
CA ASP A 48 1.41 6.62 7.76
C ASP A 48 0.45 7.82 7.69
N GLN A 49 0.96 9.04 7.82
CA GLN A 49 0.11 10.23 7.86
C GLN A 49 -0.66 10.40 6.55
N GLY A 50 -1.97 10.60 6.65
CA GLY A 50 -2.87 10.62 5.51
C GLY A 50 -3.35 9.23 5.08
N PHE A 51 -2.57 8.17 5.24
CA PHE A 51 -2.86 6.82 4.73
C PHE A 51 -2.87 5.72 5.81
N ALA A 52 -3.07 6.09 7.08
CA ALA A 52 -2.84 5.24 8.25
C ALA A 52 -3.43 3.83 8.10
N ALA A 53 -4.69 3.73 7.67
CA ALA A 53 -5.42 2.47 7.62
C ALA A 53 -5.02 1.51 6.47
N TYR A 54 -4.27 1.97 5.46
CA TYR A 54 -3.97 1.15 4.28
C TYR A 54 -3.00 0.01 4.60
N HIS A 55 -1.92 0.34 5.31
CA HIS A 55 -0.90 -0.66 5.62
C HIS A 55 -1.37 -1.61 6.72
N ASN A 56 -2.05 -1.08 7.73
CA ASN A 56 -2.66 -1.84 8.80
C ASN A 56 -3.82 -1.04 9.37
N PRO A 57 -5.08 -1.53 9.32
CA PRO A 57 -6.21 -0.76 9.82
C PRO A 57 -6.11 -0.42 11.31
N ALA A 58 -5.41 -1.21 12.12
CA ALA A 58 -5.32 -0.98 13.56
C ALA A 58 -4.60 0.33 13.95
N THR A 59 -3.73 0.85 13.09
CA THR A 59 -3.00 2.11 13.32
C THR A 59 -3.95 3.30 13.43
N LEU A 60 -5.12 3.21 12.79
CA LEU A 60 -6.15 4.24 12.74
C LEU A 60 -6.71 4.59 14.13
N ALA A 61 -6.65 3.68 15.11
CA ALA A 61 -7.07 3.94 16.48
C ALA A 61 -6.11 4.88 17.25
N PHE A 62 -4.94 5.16 16.68
CA PHE A 62 -3.89 5.98 17.29
C PHE A 62 -3.67 7.33 16.62
N ILE A 63 -4.41 7.65 15.55
CA ILE A 63 -4.39 9.02 15.03
C ILE A 63 -5.05 9.97 16.04
N ASP A 64 -4.51 11.17 16.16
CA ASP A 64 -4.96 12.21 17.09
C ASP A 64 -5.71 13.36 16.40
N LYS A 65 -5.51 13.48 15.08
CA LYS A 65 -6.06 14.54 14.21
C LYS A 65 -6.82 13.96 13.04
N LYS A 66 -7.61 14.81 12.38
CA LYS A 66 -8.17 14.47 11.07
C LYS A 66 -7.04 14.48 10.05
N GLN A 67 -7.03 13.51 9.16
CA GLN A 67 -6.02 13.39 8.13
C GLN A 67 -6.67 13.34 6.76
N VAL A 68 -6.04 13.99 5.79
CA VAL A 68 -6.38 13.90 4.37
C VAL A 68 -5.10 13.61 3.60
N GLY A 69 -5.13 12.61 2.73
CA GLY A 69 -3.97 12.19 1.95
C GLY A 69 -4.29 12.09 0.47
N PHE A 70 -3.32 12.47 -0.37
CA PHE A 70 -3.34 12.29 -1.82
C PHE A 70 -1.98 11.77 -2.28
N SER A 71 -1.96 10.70 -3.07
CA SER A 71 -0.74 10.11 -3.61
C SER A 71 -0.91 9.78 -5.08
N TYR A 72 0.10 10.09 -5.88
CA TYR A 72 0.14 9.84 -7.32
C TYR A 72 1.45 9.15 -7.67
N HIS A 73 1.35 7.96 -8.28
CA HIS A 73 2.48 7.20 -8.78
C HIS A 73 2.45 7.27 -10.31
N SER A 74 3.49 7.88 -10.88
CA SER A 74 3.81 7.77 -12.30
C SER A 74 4.64 6.51 -12.50
N LEU A 75 4.05 5.53 -13.19
CA LEU A 75 4.67 4.25 -13.47
C LEU A 75 5.05 4.18 -14.96
N ASN A 76 5.88 3.21 -15.31
CA ASN A 76 6.25 2.95 -16.70
C ASN A 76 5.04 2.49 -17.54
N LEU A 77 5.11 2.67 -18.86
CA LEU A 77 4.10 2.25 -19.84
C LEU A 77 2.73 2.95 -19.67
N ASP A 78 2.74 4.26 -19.42
CA ASP A 78 1.53 5.08 -19.22
C ASP A 78 0.60 4.56 -18.10
N ARG A 79 1.17 3.78 -17.18
CA ARG A 79 0.49 3.26 -16.02
C ARG A 79 0.47 4.32 -14.93
N ARG A 80 -0.61 4.34 -14.18
CA ARG A 80 -0.77 5.19 -12.99
C ARG A 80 -1.32 4.41 -11.82
N LEU A 81 -1.01 4.90 -10.62
CA LEU A 81 -1.69 4.52 -9.38
C LEU A 81 -1.99 5.81 -8.60
N MET A 82 -3.26 6.01 -8.27
CA MET A 82 -3.78 7.18 -7.57
C MET A 82 -4.44 6.74 -6.28
N MET A 83 -4.27 7.54 -5.23
CA MET A 83 -4.76 7.21 -3.91
C MET A 83 -5.22 8.47 -3.21
N SER A 84 -6.40 8.43 -2.63
CA SER A 84 -6.98 9.52 -1.86
C SER A 84 -7.59 8.96 -0.59
N SER A 85 -7.44 9.66 0.53
CA SER A 85 -7.90 9.16 1.82
C SER A 85 -8.31 10.28 2.75
N VAL A 86 -9.30 9.99 3.59
CA VAL A 86 -9.74 10.84 4.69
C VAL A 86 -9.93 9.96 5.90
N SER A 87 -9.36 10.38 7.04
CA SER A 87 -9.52 9.68 8.31
C SER A 87 -9.68 10.64 9.48
N SER A 88 -10.34 10.18 10.53
CA SER A 88 -10.53 10.94 11.76
C SER A 88 -10.46 10.01 12.96
N ASN A 89 -9.95 10.53 14.06
CA ASN A 89 -10.19 9.90 15.35
C ASN A 89 -11.67 10.01 15.73
N LEU A 90 -12.12 9.02 16.48
CA LEU A 90 -13.40 8.96 17.19
C LEU A 90 -13.07 8.83 18.67
N PRO A 91 -12.89 9.96 19.38
CA PRO A 91 -12.63 9.93 20.81
C PRO A 91 -13.69 9.11 21.57
N PRO A 92 -13.29 8.36 22.61
CA PRO A 92 -11.96 8.38 23.23
C PRO A 92 -10.94 7.42 22.61
N THR A 93 -11.35 6.39 21.87
CA THR A 93 -10.50 5.21 21.62
C THR A 93 -10.60 4.62 20.22
N ALA A 94 -11.42 5.19 19.34
CA ALA A 94 -11.64 4.65 18.00
C ALA A 94 -11.08 5.57 16.91
N GLY A 95 -11.06 5.05 15.67
CA GLY A 95 -10.76 5.82 14.47
C GLY A 95 -11.52 5.28 13.27
N LEU A 96 -11.85 6.15 12.34
CA LEU A 96 -12.56 5.82 11.10
C LEU A 96 -11.83 6.41 9.89
N GLY A 97 -11.92 5.74 8.75
CA GLY A 97 -11.31 6.20 7.53
C GLY A 97 -11.99 5.68 6.28
N VAL A 98 -11.90 6.46 5.22
CA VAL A 98 -12.29 6.05 3.87
C VAL A 98 -11.12 6.36 2.95
N ALA A 99 -10.78 5.40 2.08
CA ALA A 99 -9.78 5.62 1.05
C ALA A 99 -10.27 5.11 -0.30
N TRP A 100 -9.84 5.77 -1.37
CA TRP A 100 -10.00 5.32 -2.74
C TRP A 100 -8.62 5.10 -3.35
N ILE A 101 -8.46 3.97 -4.02
CA ILE A 101 -7.25 3.58 -4.74
C ILE A 101 -7.66 3.25 -6.15
N SER A 102 -6.97 3.80 -7.14
CA SER A 102 -7.25 3.59 -8.55
C SER A 102 -5.97 3.33 -9.31
N SER A 103 -5.88 2.18 -9.97
CA SER A 103 -4.84 1.90 -10.96
C SER A 103 -5.43 1.88 -12.35
N GLY A 104 -4.62 2.17 -13.35
CA GLY A 104 -5.07 2.09 -14.73
C GLY A 104 -3.96 2.35 -15.71
N VAL A 105 -4.29 2.12 -16.97
CA VAL A 105 -3.46 2.42 -18.12
C VAL A 105 -4.32 3.21 -19.08
N ASP A 106 -3.79 4.33 -19.55
CA ASP A 106 -4.44 5.18 -20.55
C ASP A 106 -3.71 5.06 -21.89
N ASN A 107 -4.31 5.56 -22.96
CA ASN A 107 -3.71 5.61 -24.31
C ASN A 107 -3.29 4.24 -24.88
N ILE A 108 -4.09 3.20 -24.62
CA ILE A 108 -3.91 1.89 -25.26
C ILE A 108 -4.47 1.96 -26.68
N GLN A 109 -3.60 2.00 -27.68
CA GLN A 109 -4.02 2.04 -29.09
C GLN A 109 -4.77 0.76 -29.48
N GLY A 110 -6.10 0.86 -29.64
CA GLY A 110 -6.92 -0.21 -30.19
C GLY A 110 -6.60 -0.50 -31.66
N ARG A 111 -6.76 -1.76 -32.08
CA ARG A 111 -6.53 -2.20 -33.46
C ARG A 111 -7.55 -3.23 -33.91
N THR A 112 -7.89 -3.20 -35.19
CA THR A 112 -8.64 -4.27 -35.85
C THR A 112 -7.75 -5.50 -36.08
N THR A 113 -8.37 -6.63 -36.44
CA THR A 113 -7.64 -7.86 -36.83
C THR A 113 -6.68 -7.65 -38.01
N SER A 114 -6.98 -6.70 -38.90
CA SER A 114 -6.11 -6.30 -40.01
C SER A 114 -5.05 -5.26 -39.62
N GLY A 115 -4.96 -4.87 -38.35
CA GLY A 115 -3.95 -3.97 -37.81
C GLY A 115 -4.24 -2.47 -37.94
N TYR A 116 -5.39 -2.07 -38.51
CA TYR A 116 -5.79 -0.67 -38.58
C TYR A 116 -6.10 -0.13 -37.18
N LYS A 117 -5.65 1.10 -36.91
CA LYS A 117 -5.92 1.79 -35.64
C LYS A 117 -7.42 2.02 -35.47
N THR A 118 -7.91 1.81 -34.26
CA THR A 118 -9.27 2.15 -33.83
C THR A 118 -9.20 3.30 -32.80
N GLN A 119 -10.10 3.33 -31.83
CA GLN A 119 -10.05 4.28 -30.73
C GLN A 119 -8.93 3.95 -29.73
N GLU A 120 -8.55 4.94 -28.94
CA GLU A 120 -7.74 4.73 -27.74
C GLU A 120 -8.58 4.07 -26.64
N LEU A 121 -8.00 3.11 -25.94
CA LEU A 121 -8.62 2.36 -24.86
C LEU A 121 -7.96 2.71 -23.53
N SER A 122 -8.73 2.63 -22.45
CA SER A 122 -8.22 2.78 -21.09
C SER A 122 -8.73 1.66 -20.18
N THR A 123 -7.98 1.38 -19.11
CA THR A 123 -8.36 0.41 -18.06
C THR A 123 -8.42 1.09 -16.69
N SER A 124 -9.31 0.61 -15.82
CA SER A 124 -9.39 1.07 -14.42
C SER A 124 -9.55 -0.12 -13.49
N GLU A 125 -8.78 -0.14 -12.41
CA GLU A 125 -8.91 -1.06 -11.30
C GLU A 125 -9.01 -0.23 -10.01
N ASP A 126 -10.21 -0.17 -9.45
CA ASP A 126 -10.58 0.69 -8.34
C ASP A 126 -10.86 -0.12 -7.07
N ALA A 127 -10.47 0.43 -5.93
CA ALA A 127 -10.83 -0.06 -4.61
C ALA A 127 -11.28 1.09 -3.71
N ILE A 128 -12.42 0.92 -3.05
CA ILE A 128 -12.85 1.76 -1.93
C ILE A 128 -12.61 0.98 -0.64
N TYR A 129 -11.91 1.59 0.30
CA TYR A 129 -11.64 1.07 1.64
C TYR A 129 -12.53 1.82 2.62
N ILE A 130 -13.21 1.07 3.47
CA ILE A 130 -13.90 1.58 4.65
C ILE A 130 -13.21 0.97 5.85
N SER A 131 -12.65 1.81 6.70
CA SER A 131 -11.74 1.41 7.78
C SER A 131 -12.30 1.81 9.13
N PHE A 132 -12.23 0.88 10.08
CA PHE A 132 -12.55 1.15 11.48
C PHE A 132 -11.50 0.50 12.37
N ALA A 133 -11.11 1.20 13.42
CA ALA A 133 -10.21 0.65 14.43
C ALA A 133 -10.61 1.09 15.83
N GLN A 134 -10.32 0.22 16.78
CA GLN A 134 -10.65 0.38 18.19
C GLN A 134 -9.43 0.04 19.04
N ARG A 135 -9.06 0.97 19.92
CA ARG A 135 -8.08 0.76 20.97
C ARG A 135 -8.73 -0.04 22.09
N ILE A 136 -8.17 -1.23 22.36
CA ILE A 136 -8.65 -2.16 23.40
C ILE A 136 -7.99 -1.83 24.73
N THR A 137 -6.69 -1.52 24.69
CA THR A 137 -5.91 -1.02 25.83
C THR A 137 -5.03 0.14 25.34
N PRO A 138 -4.44 0.97 26.21
CA PRO A 138 -3.58 2.07 25.78
C PRO A 138 -2.48 1.69 24.78
N TRP A 139 -2.01 0.44 24.82
CA TRP A 139 -0.94 -0.11 23.99
C TRP A 139 -1.42 -1.11 22.91
N LEU A 140 -2.69 -1.50 22.87
CA LEU A 140 -3.23 -2.46 21.90
C LEU A 140 -4.44 -1.91 21.15
N SER A 141 -4.43 -2.01 19.83
CA SER A 141 -5.62 -1.79 18.99
C SER A 141 -5.87 -2.91 17.99
N LEU A 142 -7.13 -3.00 17.58
CA LEU A 142 -7.63 -3.86 16.52
C LEU A 142 -8.22 -2.99 15.43
N GLY A 143 -8.11 -3.41 14.18
CA GLY A 143 -8.73 -2.71 13.06
C GLY A 143 -9.22 -3.64 11.97
N ILE A 144 -10.20 -3.17 11.20
CA ILE A 144 -10.75 -3.85 10.05
C ILE A 144 -10.83 -2.89 8.86
N ASN A 145 -10.48 -3.38 7.68
CA ASN A 145 -10.85 -2.76 6.40
C ASN A 145 -11.91 -3.61 5.71
N VAL A 146 -12.92 -2.96 5.17
CA VAL A 146 -13.81 -3.52 4.14
C VAL A 146 -13.43 -2.91 2.81
N LYS A 147 -13.18 -3.75 1.81
CA LYS A 147 -12.81 -3.33 0.45
C LYS A 147 -13.96 -3.59 -0.51
N ILE A 148 -14.25 -2.63 -1.36
CA ILE A 148 -15.18 -2.75 -2.48
C ILE A 148 -14.36 -2.53 -3.75
N LEU A 149 -14.37 -3.51 -4.65
CA LEU A 149 -13.47 -3.56 -5.79
C LEU A 149 -14.25 -3.52 -7.10
N ASN A 150 -13.71 -2.82 -8.08
CA ASN A 150 -14.25 -2.74 -9.44
C ASN A 150 -13.12 -2.67 -10.46
N HIS A 151 -13.07 -3.60 -11.40
CA HIS A 151 -12.05 -3.67 -12.45
C HIS A 151 -12.73 -3.64 -13.82
N GLN A 152 -12.47 -2.62 -14.62
CA GLN A 152 -13.06 -2.43 -15.95
C GLN A 152 -12.02 -2.63 -17.06
N LEU A 153 -12.38 -3.45 -18.05
CA LEU A 153 -11.48 -3.85 -19.14
C LEU A 153 -12.21 -3.96 -20.49
N PRO A 154 -11.99 -3.03 -21.44
CA PRO A 154 -11.60 -1.62 -21.27
C PRO A 154 -12.80 -0.77 -20.81
N MET A 155 -12.54 0.34 -20.12
CA MET A 155 -13.57 1.20 -19.51
C MET A 155 -14.43 1.99 -20.50
N ASN A 156 -13.93 2.20 -21.71
CA ASN A 156 -14.48 3.13 -22.70
C ASN A 156 -15.01 2.43 -23.97
N GLU A 157 -15.10 1.10 -23.96
CA GLU A 157 -15.63 0.31 -25.08
C GLU A 157 -16.52 -0.83 -24.60
N SER A 158 -16.11 -1.58 -23.57
CA SER A 158 -16.86 -2.75 -23.10
C SER A 158 -17.56 -2.49 -21.76
N LYS A 159 -18.58 -3.31 -21.47
CA LYS A 159 -19.21 -3.37 -20.14
C LYS A 159 -18.59 -4.44 -19.24
N LEU A 160 -17.47 -5.04 -19.65
CA LEU A 160 -16.82 -6.10 -18.89
C LEU A 160 -16.21 -5.52 -17.61
N ALA A 161 -16.77 -5.93 -16.49
CA ALA A 161 -16.32 -5.50 -15.18
C ALA A 161 -16.22 -6.69 -14.21
N GLY A 162 -15.09 -6.77 -13.51
CA GLY A 162 -14.88 -7.62 -12.36
C GLY A 162 -15.27 -6.86 -11.09
N LYS A 163 -16.24 -7.35 -10.33
CA LYS A 163 -16.67 -6.72 -9.07
C LYS A 163 -16.31 -7.59 -7.89
N GLY A 164 -15.89 -6.97 -6.79
CA GLY A 164 -15.31 -7.71 -5.68
C GLY A 164 -15.53 -7.07 -4.33
N THR A 165 -15.36 -7.89 -3.30
CA THR A 165 -15.24 -7.44 -1.92
C THR A 165 -14.09 -8.15 -1.23
N GLY A 166 -13.60 -7.56 -0.14
CA GLY A 166 -12.45 -8.08 0.59
C GLY A 166 -12.32 -7.49 1.99
N PHE A 167 -11.49 -8.11 2.82
CA PHE A 167 -11.28 -7.67 4.19
C PHE A 167 -9.79 -7.67 4.57
N ASP A 168 -9.40 -6.71 5.40
CA ASP A 168 -8.15 -6.78 6.16
C ASP A 168 -8.45 -6.78 7.65
N ILE A 169 -7.65 -7.50 8.44
CA ILE A 169 -7.71 -7.49 9.90
C ILE A 169 -6.34 -7.14 10.43
N GLY A 170 -6.28 -6.12 11.26
CA GLY A 170 -5.06 -5.54 11.78
C GLY A 170 -4.98 -5.58 13.29
N PHE A 171 -3.75 -5.71 13.80
CA PHE A 171 -3.36 -5.63 15.19
C PHE A 171 -2.17 -4.69 15.31
N MET A 172 -2.18 -3.81 16.30
CA MET A 172 -1.10 -2.86 16.55
C MET A 172 -0.78 -2.83 18.04
N PHE A 173 0.51 -2.94 18.35
CA PHE A 173 1.07 -2.95 19.69
C PHE A 173 2.06 -1.79 19.81
N LEU A 174 1.75 -0.80 20.65
CA LEU A 174 2.66 0.31 20.96
C LEU A 174 3.46 -0.02 22.22
N SER A 175 4.78 0.11 22.16
CA SER A 175 5.64 0.09 23.34
C SER A 175 5.99 1.51 23.77
N GLU A 176 6.16 1.72 25.07
CA GLU A 176 6.65 2.99 25.62
C GLU A 176 8.11 3.28 25.22
N GLU A 177 8.87 2.26 24.81
CA GLU A 177 10.31 2.38 24.48
C GLU A 177 10.59 2.79 23.02
N LYS A 178 9.64 3.44 22.33
CA LYS A 178 9.75 3.80 20.89
C LYS A 178 9.87 2.60 19.95
N TRP A 179 9.35 1.46 20.37
CA TRP A 179 9.18 0.26 19.54
C TRP A 179 7.70 0.06 19.25
N ASN A 180 7.38 -0.17 17.99
CA ASN A 180 6.04 -0.60 17.62
C ASN A 180 6.11 -1.98 16.99
N PHE A 181 5.07 -2.77 17.21
CA PHE A 181 4.89 -4.05 16.54
C PHE A 181 3.48 -4.13 15.98
N ALA A 182 3.35 -4.81 14.86
CA ALA A 182 2.06 -4.99 14.23
C ALA A 182 1.96 -6.32 13.51
N PHE A 183 0.73 -6.79 13.41
CA PHE A 183 0.39 -7.92 12.58
C PHE A 183 -0.85 -7.58 11.76
N VAL A 184 -0.85 -7.94 10.48
CA VAL A 184 -2.00 -7.73 9.61
C VAL A 184 -2.22 -8.94 8.72
N ILE A 185 -3.48 -9.31 8.57
CA ILE A 185 -3.97 -10.25 7.56
C ILE A 185 -4.66 -9.41 6.49
N LYS A 186 -4.11 -9.39 5.29
CA LYS A 186 -4.67 -8.64 4.16
C LYS A 186 -5.31 -9.53 3.13
N ASP A 187 -6.28 -8.94 2.44
CA ASP A 187 -7.00 -9.53 1.32
C ASP A 187 -7.74 -10.84 1.69
N LEU A 188 -8.19 -10.95 2.93
CA LEU A 188 -8.96 -12.09 3.42
C LEU A 188 -10.28 -12.22 2.64
N ASN A 189 -10.50 -13.39 2.03
CA ASN A 189 -11.66 -13.69 1.17
C ASN A 189 -11.86 -12.66 0.02
N THR A 190 -10.78 -12.02 -0.42
CA THR A 190 -10.86 -10.99 -1.46
C THR A 190 -10.87 -11.61 -2.85
N ASN A 191 -11.72 -11.13 -3.73
CA ASN A 191 -11.89 -11.70 -5.07
C ASN A 191 -12.58 -10.76 -6.04
N TYR A 192 -12.38 -10.99 -7.34
CA TYR A 192 -13.26 -10.51 -8.40
C TYR A 192 -14.28 -11.58 -8.80
N GLN A 193 -15.49 -11.14 -9.11
CA GLN A 193 -16.48 -11.90 -9.86
C GLN A 193 -16.59 -11.28 -11.26
N TRP A 194 -16.19 -12.06 -12.26
CA TRP A 194 -16.25 -11.67 -13.66
C TRP A 194 -17.48 -12.29 -14.31
N ASN A 195 -18.13 -11.54 -15.20
CA ASN A 195 -19.16 -12.07 -16.10
C ASN A 195 -18.73 -11.80 -17.55
N THR A 196 -18.11 -12.79 -18.19
CA THR A 196 -17.61 -12.65 -19.57
C THR A 196 -18.67 -12.93 -20.64
N GLY A 197 -19.88 -13.38 -20.26
CA GLY A 197 -20.98 -13.64 -21.19
C GLY A 197 -21.46 -12.41 -21.96
N GLN A 198 -21.14 -11.21 -21.48
CA GLN A 198 -21.49 -9.96 -22.16
C GLN A 198 -20.56 -9.62 -23.34
N VAL A 199 -19.39 -10.26 -23.43
CA VAL A 199 -18.38 -9.99 -24.47
C VAL A 199 -18.08 -11.24 -25.30
N LEU A 200 -18.22 -12.43 -24.71
CA LEU A 200 -18.02 -13.71 -25.38
C LEU A 200 -19.37 -14.42 -25.49
N GLU A 201 -20.11 -14.15 -26.57
CA GLU A 201 -21.40 -14.80 -26.83
C GLU A 201 -21.21 -16.32 -26.97
N GLY A 202 -21.98 -17.10 -26.20
CA GLY A 202 -21.94 -18.57 -26.24
C GLY A 202 -20.77 -19.24 -25.50
N GLU A 203 -19.67 -18.53 -25.25
CA GLU A 203 -18.47 -19.07 -24.58
C GLU A 203 -18.15 -18.41 -23.23
N GLY A 204 -18.81 -17.29 -22.93
CA GLY A 204 -18.59 -16.55 -21.69
C GLY A 204 -19.10 -17.29 -20.46
N ARG A 205 -18.44 -17.04 -19.33
CA ARG A 205 -18.75 -17.67 -18.05
C ARG A 205 -18.69 -16.66 -16.90
N ILE A 206 -19.42 -16.97 -15.85
CA ILE A 206 -19.25 -16.31 -14.56
C ILE A 206 -18.19 -17.08 -13.80
N TYR A 207 -17.12 -16.40 -13.39
CA TYR A 207 -16.07 -17.04 -12.59
C TYR A 207 -15.54 -16.10 -11.52
N LYS A 208 -14.99 -16.71 -10.47
CA LYS A 208 -14.40 -16.03 -9.33
C LYS A 208 -12.88 -16.09 -9.44
N GLU A 209 -12.24 -14.95 -9.28
CA GLU A 209 -10.80 -14.79 -9.30
C GLU A 209 -10.34 -14.33 -7.91
N SER A 210 -9.75 -15.24 -7.14
CA SER A 210 -9.39 -14.99 -5.73
C SER A 210 -8.03 -14.32 -5.60
N PHE A 211 -7.95 -13.33 -4.73
CA PHE A 211 -6.69 -12.66 -4.41
C PHE A 211 -5.89 -13.53 -3.42
N PRO A 212 -4.55 -13.50 -3.49
CA PRO A 212 -3.72 -14.08 -2.45
C PRO A 212 -3.91 -13.34 -1.12
N THR A 213 -4.08 -14.10 -0.04
CA THR A 213 -4.07 -13.56 1.33
C THR A 213 -2.63 -13.28 1.73
N MET A 214 -2.39 -12.16 2.42
CA MET A 214 -1.07 -11.83 2.96
C MET A 214 -1.09 -11.81 4.47
N TYR A 215 -0.08 -12.42 5.09
CA TYR A 215 0.18 -12.35 6.52
C TYR A 215 1.45 -11.56 6.72
N GLN A 216 1.38 -10.42 7.40
CA GLN A 216 2.52 -9.53 7.56
C GLN A 216 2.74 -9.19 9.02
N PHE A 217 4.00 -9.19 9.43
CA PHE A 217 4.45 -8.71 10.72
C PHE A 217 5.42 -7.55 10.49
N GLY A 218 5.23 -6.48 11.24
CA GLY A 218 6.02 -5.27 11.12
C GLY A 218 6.53 -4.76 12.44
N THR A 219 7.59 -3.97 12.37
CA THR A 219 8.13 -3.23 13.50
C THR A 219 8.64 -1.87 13.08
N THR A 220 8.59 -0.92 14.00
CA THR A 220 9.28 0.36 13.86
C THR A 220 10.14 0.63 15.08
N PHE A 221 11.23 1.35 14.87
CA PHE A 221 12.19 1.67 15.91
C PHE A 221 12.78 3.06 15.67
N THR A 222 12.82 3.87 16.72
CA THR A 222 13.43 5.21 16.66
C THR A 222 14.74 5.25 17.44
N PHE A 223 15.82 5.64 16.78
CA PHE A 223 17.12 5.86 17.40
C PHE A 223 17.70 7.22 16.99
N GLN A 224 17.77 8.15 17.95
CA GLN A 224 18.22 9.52 17.73
C GLN A 224 17.41 10.19 16.60
N GLN A 225 18.06 10.68 15.54
CA GLN A 225 17.40 11.28 14.36
C GLN A 225 17.05 10.24 13.28
N ILE A 226 17.21 8.95 13.54
CA ILE A 226 16.95 7.88 12.59
C ILE A 226 15.68 7.13 13.00
N TYR A 227 14.73 7.09 12.10
CA TYR A 227 13.52 6.28 12.21
C TYR A 227 13.63 5.08 11.28
N LEU A 228 13.46 3.87 11.81
CA LEU A 228 13.59 2.62 11.08
C LEU A 228 12.26 1.88 11.04
N VAL A 229 12.00 1.23 9.91
CA VAL A 229 10.87 0.33 9.72
C VAL A 229 11.36 -1.01 9.16
N GLY A 230 10.70 -2.09 9.55
CA GLY A 230 11.00 -3.42 9.05
C GLY A 230 9.75 -4.28 9.02
N ASP A 231 9.50 -4.94 7.89
CA ASP A 231 8.38 -5.85 7.71
C ASP A 231 8.84 -7.18 7.12
N ILE A 232 8.25 -8.26 7.61
CA ILE A 232 8.28 -9.57 6.98
C ILE A 232 6.86 -10.04 6.67
N GLY A 233 6.69 -10.85 5.64
CA GLY A 233 5.39 -11.41 5.35
C GLY A 233 5.41 -12.60 4.41
N VAL A 234 4.28 -13.31 4.38
CA VAL A 234 4.03 -14.45 3.51
C VAL A 234 2.79 -14.14 2.66
N VAL A 235 2.90 -14.43 1.36
CA VAL A 235 1.78 -14.35 0.42
C VAL A 235 1.34 -15.76 0.11
N ALA A 236 0.07 -16.08 0.37
CA ALA A 236 -0.48 -17.41 0.20
C ALA A 236 -1.77 -17.37 -0.60
N SER A 237 -1.98 -18.38 -1.44
CA SER A 237 -3.26 -18.59 -2.12
C SER A 237 -3.67 -20.04 -1.95
N GLN A 238 -4.86 -20.26 -1.39
CA GLN A 238 -5.37 -21.58 -1.05
C GLN A 238 -4.40 -22.37 -0.15
N LYS A 239 -3.64 -23.32 -0.71
CA LYS A 239 -2.67 -24.17 0.00
C LYS A 239 -1.22 -23.85 -0.35
N ASP A 240 -0.99 -22.96 -1.33
CA ASP A 240 0.33 -22.68 -1.86
C ASP A 240 0.89 -21.37 -1.31
N ILE A 241 2.15 -21.40 -0.90
CA ILE A 241 2.92 -20.20 -0.57
C ILE A 241 3.49 -19.65 -1.87
N LEU A 242 3.02 -18.48 -2.27
CA LEU A 242 3.41 -17.83 -3.53
C LEU A 242 4.70 -17.01 -3.41
N GLY A 243 5.10 -16.69 -2.18
CA GLY A 243 6.34 -15.99 -1.91
C GLY A 243 6.38 -15.34 -0.54
N THR A 244 7.56 -14.83 -0.20
CA THR A 244 7.81 -14.07 1.03
C THR A 244 8.11 -12.62 0.70
N LYS A 245 7.93 -11.75 1.69
CA LYS A 245 8.24 -10.33 1.62
C LYS A 245 9.21 -10.00 2.73
N LEU A 246 10.30 -9.33 2.37
CA LEU A 246 11.19 -8.65 3.30
C LEU A 246 11.23 -7.18 2.88
N ARG A 247 11.02 -6.27 3.83
CA ARG A 247 11.06 -4.83 3.63
C ARG A 247 11.81 -4.18 4.78
N LEU A 248 12.70 -3.26 4.46
CA LEU A 248 13.50 -2.51 5.42
C LEU A 248 13.59 -1.07 4.92
N GLY A 249 13.48 -0.10 5.83
CA GLY A 249 13.54 1.31 5.48
C GLY A 249 14.06 2.16 6.61
N GLY A 250 14.67 3.29 6.25
CA GLY A 250 15.16 4.29 7.17
C GLY A 250 14.80 5.70 6.72
N GLU A 251 14.49 6.55 7.69
CA GLU A 251 14.21 7.98 7.53
C GLU A 251 15.14 8.74 8.48
N TYR A 252 15.91 9.66 7.92
CA TYR A 252 16.79 10.54 8.67
C TYR A 252 16.18 11.95 8.77
N HIS A 253 16.04 12.44 10.00
CA HIS A 253 15.46 13.74 10.31
C HIS A 253 16.58 14.77 10.40
N PHE A 254 16.83 15.50 9.31
CA PHE A 254 17.84 16.58 9.31
C PHE A 254 17.40 17.76 10.19
N SER A 255 16.10 18.03 10.20
CA SER A 255 15.42 19.00 11.06
C SER A 255 13.95 18.59 11.19
N GLU A 256 13.16 19.36 11.95
CA GLU A 256 11.70 19.20 12.02
C GLU A 256 10.98 19.31 10.66
N LYS A 257 11.64 19.86 9.64
CA LYS A 257 11.04 20.16 8.33
C LYS A 257 11.52 19.27 7.19
N TYR A 258 12.71 18.69 7.28
CA TYR A 258 13.37 18.05 6.13
C TYR A 258 13.77 16.61 6.47
N PHE A 259 13.36 15.69 5.60
CA PHE A 259 13.57 14.26 5.76
C PHE A 259 14.24 13.66 4.53
N ILE A 260 15.16 12.73 4.73
CA ILE A 260 15.74 11.90 3.66
C ILE A 260 15.47 10.44 4.00
N ARG A 261 15.11 9.65 2.99
CA ARG A 261 14.65 8.28 3.15
C ARG A 261 15.33 7.35 2.17
N ALA A 262 15.59 6.14 2.61
CA ALA A 262 16.05 5.05 1.77
C ALA A 262 15.44 3.74 2.25
N GLY A 263 15.23 2.82 1.32
CA GLY A 263 14.61 1.55 1.64
C GLY A 263 14.84 0.48 0.59
N PHE A 264 14.58 -0.75 1.02
CA PHE A 264 14.56 -1.94 0.20
C PHE A 264 13.28 -2.70 0.49
N GLY A 265 12.51 -3.02 -0.55
CA GLY A 265 11.29 -3.80 -0.40
C GLY A 265 10.74 -4.26 -1.74
N ASN A 266 10.04 -5.40 -1.74
CA ASN A 266 9.56 -6.05 -2.97
C ASN A 266 10.69 -6.23 -4.01
N SER A 267 11.91 -6.55 -3.56
CA SER A 267 13.11 -6.69 -4.38
C SER A 267 13.51 -5.43 -5.17
N ARG A 268 13.20 -4.25 -4.63
CA ARG A 268 13.49 -2.94 -5.23
C ARG A 268 14.15 -2.01 -4.22
N PHE A 269 15.08 -1.20 -4.69
CA PHE A 269 15.63 -0.08 -3.94
C PHE A 269 14.80 1.17 -4.18
N SER A 270 14.66 1.98 -3.14
CA SER A 270 13.95 3.25 -3.21
C SER A 270 14.66 4.33 -2.41
N LEU A 271 14.51 5.56 -2.87
CA LEU A 271 15.01 6.77 -2.23
C LEU A 271 13.89 7.81 -2.19
N GLY A 272 13.92 8.71 -1.22
CA GLY A 272 12.95 9.79 -1.16
C GLY A 272 13.35 10.92 -0.25
N ALA A 273 12.61 12.01 -0.36
CA ALA A 273 12.74 13.17 0.48
C ALA A 273 11.36 13.67 0.89
N GLY A 274 11.30 14.33 2.03
CA GLY A 274 10.08 14.89 2.58
C GLY A 274 10.26 16.31 3.08
N LEU A 275 9.20 17.10 2.96
CA LEU A 275 9.08 18.45 3.48
C LEU A 275 7.84 18.53 4.36
N ASN A 276 8.03 18.93 5.62
CA ASN A 276 6.96 19.33 6.52
C ASN A 276 6.85 20.86 6.54
N PHE A 277 5.65 21.36 6.29
CA PHE A 277 5.33 22.77 6.21
C PHE A 277 3.98 23.08 6.86
N THR A 278 3.73 24.37 7.09
CA THR A 278 2.48 24.87 7.66
C THR A 278 1.55 25.30 6.54
N PHE A 279 0.33 24.74 6.52
CA PHE A 279 -0.75 25.16 5.63
C PHE A 279 -1.85 25.89 6.40
N LEU A 280 -2.50 25.27 7.40
CA LEU A 280 -3.50 25.91 8.26
C LEU A 280 -3.01 26.08 9.70
N LYS A 281 -2.48 25.01 10.29
CA LYS A 281 -1.89 24.96 11.63
C LYS A 281 -0.40 24.63 11.51
N THR A 282 0.39 25.00 12.53
CA THR A 282 1.83 24.75 12.52
C THR A 282 2.17 23.28 12.21
N ASN A 283 2.95 23.06 11.14
CA ASN A 283 3.44 21.74 10.71
C ASN A 283 2.32 20.71 10.47
N ASP A 284 1.24 21.13 9.83
CA ASP A 284 0.09 20.29 9.51
C ASP A 284 0.12 19.70 8.10
N ALA A 285 1.08 20.07 7.25
CA ALA A 285 1.13 19.64 5.86
C ALA A 285 2.47 19.01 5.49
N PHE A 286 2.40 17.95 4.69
CA PHE A 286 3.54 17.14 4.27
C PHE A 286 3.54 17.02 2.76
N PHE A 287 4.70 17.25 2.17
CA PHE A 287 4.97 16.93 0.77
C PHE A 287 6.13 15.96 0.70
N ASP A 288 5.87 14.78 0.14
CA ASP A 288 6.86 13.73 0.01
C ASP A 288 7.04 13.34 -1.46
N TYR A 289 8.29 13.06 -1.82
CA TYR A 289 8.67 12.55 -3.12
C TYR A 289 9.53 11.29 -2.98
N ALA A 290 9.25 10.29 -3.81
CA ALA A 290 10.03 9.07 -3.85
C ALA A 290 10.33 8.63 -5.28
N VAL A 291 11.49 8.00 -5.44
CA VAL A 291 11.91 7.31 -6.64
C VAL A 291 12.16 5.84 -6.30
N VAL A 292 11.60 4.93 -7.10
CA VAL A 292 11.79 3.49 -6.95
C VAL A 292 12.42 2.93 -8.22
N VAL A 293 13.50 2.18 -8.06
CA VAL A 293 14.19 1.54 -9.18
C VAL A 293 13.47 0.25 -9.54
N GLU A 294 13.10 0.06 -10.81
CA GLU A 294 12.56 -1.19 -11.33
C GLU A 294 13.63 -1.97 -12.13
N PRO A 295 14.47 -2.80 -11.48
CA PRO A 295 15.57 -3.48 -12.16
C PRO A 295 15.12 -4.52 -13.20
N HIS A 296 13.87 -4.96 -13.17
CA HIS A 296 13.33 -6.04 -14.02
C HIS A 296 12.19 -5.58 -14.94
N SER A 297 11.96 -4.27 -15.10
CA SER A 297 10.97 -3.82 -16.10
C SER A 297 11.59 -3.80 -17.50
N VAL A 298 10.84 -4.24 -18.50
CA VAL A 298 11.24 -4.24 -19.93
C VAL A 298 11.62 -2.83 -20.41
N SER A 299 11.15 -1.79 -19.70
CA SER A 299 11.45 -0.39 -19.98
C SER A 299 12.60 0.22 -19.16
N GLN A 300 13.25 -0.53 -18.25
CA GLN A 300 14.32 -0.04 -17.35
C GLN A 300 14.02 1.35 -16.74
N GLY A 301 12.79 1.56 -16.27
CA GLY A 301 12.33 2.88 -15.86
C GLY A 301 12.29 3.10 -14.35
N LEU A 302 12.23 4.37 -13.96
CA LEU A 302 12.03 4.80 -12.57
C LEU A 302 10.55 5.02 -12.31
N ILE A 303 10.07 4.60 -11.15
CA ILE A 303 8.74 5.01 -10.65
C ILE A 303 8.93 6.30 -9.86
N HIS A 304 8.07 7.28 -10.14
CA HIS A 304 8.02 8.55 -9.42
C HIS A 304 6.74 8.63 -8.61
N VAL A 305 6.86 8.87 -7.31
CA VAL A 305 5.70 8.99 -6.41
C VAL A 305 5.70 10.36 -5.76
N PHE A 306 4.54 11.00 -5.77
CA PHE A 306 4.30 12.28 -5.11
C PHE A 306 3.18 12.09 -4.10
N THR A 307 3.36 12.63 -2.90
CA THR A 307 2.34 12.56 -1.85
C THR A 307 2.16 13.90 -1.16
N TYR A 308 0.90 14.28 -0.96
CA TYR A 308 0.48 15.38 -0.11
C TYR A 308 -0.36 14.81 1.03
N ALA A 309 -0.05 15.19 2.26
CA ALA A 309 -0.85 14.82 3.43
C ALA A 309 -1.09 16.04 4.33
N PHE A 310 -2.27 16.12 4.93
CA PHE A 310 -2.71 17.21 5.80
C PHE A 310 -3.29 16.66 7.09
N ASN A 311 -2.92 17.22 8.24
CA ASN A 311 -3.31 16.76 9.58
C ASN A 311 -3.87 17.91 10.44
N PHE A 312 -5.19 18.01 10.63
CA PHE A 312 -5.86 19.17 11.25
C PHE A 312 -6.78 18.87 12.43
#